data_AF-A0A968I2D9-F1
#
_entry.id   AF-A0A968I2D9-F1
#
_cell.length_a   1.000
_cell.length_b   1.000
_cell.length_c   1.000
_cell.angle_alpha   90.00
_cell.angle_beta   90.00
_cell.angle_gamma   90.00
#
_symmetry.space_group_name_H-M   'P 1'
#
loop_
_entity.id
_entity.type
_entity.pdbx_description
1 polymer ?
#
loop_
_entity_poly.entity_id
_entity_poly.type
_entity_poly.pdbx_seq_one_letter_code
_entity_poly.pdbx_strand_id
1 'polypeptide(L)'
;MEPQREARGSVKGATKVSFDVPCPDTYSVDVTPAPNRADWWIAVNAAWNPRPRAVTVLPNGNATYQGVVRDFLTRKGLKNPKIKLDRVVRTDIDGDRQDEIIIAATNFKGSTGLFPPAGGQAGDYGLLLVRKIVAGKLQTIELGVEVFLSATTIEQVEKGEQNNPDNYALVNVLDLNGDGKMEIIMFNAIYEDYGVFVMEWDGKKFQQRLVTGCGA
;
A
#
# COMPACT_ATOMS: atom_id res chain seq x y z
N MET A 1 -17.83 -13.82 -6.81
CA MET A 1 -16.96 -12.70 -7.19
C MET A 1 -15.79 -13.30 -7.94
N GLU A 2 -15.76 -13.10 -9.25
CA GLU A 2 -14.81 -13.76 -10.15
C GLU A 2 -13.40 -13.17 -9.95
N PRO A 3 -12.34 -14.00 -9.89
CA PRO A 3 -10.97 -13.50 -9.74
C PRO A 3 -10.58 -12.65 -10.96
N GLN A 4 -10.00 -11.46 -10.72
CA GLN A 4 -9.62 -10.55 -11.79
C GLN A 4 -8.35 -11.01 -12.50
N ARG A 5 -8.52 -11.85 -13.52
CA ARG A 5 -7.42 -12.44 -14.30
C ARG A 5 -7.01 -11.66 -15.55
N GLU A 6 -7.77 -10.64 -15.97
CA GLU A 6 -7.54 -9.97 -17.25
C GLU A 6 -7.03 -8.53 -17.14
N ALA A 7 -6.17 -8.15 -18.10
CA ALA A 7 -5.78 -6.77 -18.34
C ALA A 7 -7.04 -5.95 -18.63
N ARG A 8 -7.22 -4.83 -17.92
CA ARG A 8 -8.46 -4.04 -17.96
C ARG A 8 -8.56 -3.07 -19.14
N GLY A 9 -7.68 -3.20 -20.13
CA GLY A 9 -7.54 -2.36 -21.32
C GLY A 9 -6.08 -2.18 -21.73
N SER A 10 -5.86 -1.53 -22.87
CA SER A 10 -4.55 -1.10 -23.36
C SER A 10 -4.50 0.41 -23.48
N VAL A 11 -3.35 0.99 -23.14
CA VAL A 11 -3.07 2.43 -23.33
C VAL A 11 -1.73 2.62 -24.03
N LYS A 12 -1.57 3.76 -24.71
CA LYS A 12 -0.30 4.22 -25.25
C LYS A 12 0.21 5.37 -24.38
N GLY A 13 1.42 5.22 -23.84
CA GLY A 13 2.11 6.29 -23.11
C GLY A 13 2.77 7.29 -24.06
N ALA A 14 2.74 8.56 -23.67
CA ALA A 14 3.50 9.65 -24.30
C ALA A 14 4.96 9.67 -23.80
N THR A 15 5.74 10.64 -24.26
CA THR A 15 7.05 10.94 -23.68
C THR A 15 6.88 11.40 -22.24
N LYS A 16 7.75 10.94 -21.35
CA LYS A 16 7.74 11.34 -19.94
C LYS A 16 8.01 12.85 -19.78
N VAL A 17 7.34 13.49 -18.84
CA VAL A 17 7.50 14.91 -18.50
C VAL A 17 7.86 15.02 -17.02
N SER A 18 8.90 15.79 -16.68
CA SER A 18 9.30 16.03 -15.30
C SER A 18 8.22 16.85 -14.56
N PHE A 19 8.07 16.60 -13.26
CA PHE A 19 7.21 17.40 -12.38
C PHE A 19 7.81 18.77 -12.05
N ASP A 20 9.03 19.05 -12.51
CA ASP A 20 9.79 20.26 -12.16
C ASP A 20 9.97 20.38 -10.63
N VAL A 21 10.48 21.49 -10.14
CA VAL A 21 10.59 21.78 -8.70
C VAL A 21 9.19 21.73 -8.05
N PRO A 22 9.01 21.01 -6.92
CA PRO A 22 10.06 20.43 -6.05
C PRO A 22 10.49 19.00 -6.38
N CYS A 23 9.91 18.35 -7.40
CA CYS A 23 10.08 16.94 -7.72
C CYS A 23 10.71 16.71 -9.12
N PRO A 24 11.88 17.28 -9.46
CA PRO A 24 12.41 17.25 -10.83
C PRO A 24 12.71 15.84 -11.35
N ASP A 25 12.98 14.89 -10.45
CA ASP A 25 13.24 13.48 -10.78
C ASP A 25 11.97 12.60 -10.79
N THR A 26 10.81 13.18 -10.50
CA THR A 26 9.51 12.53 -10.70
C THR A 26 8.97 12.88 -12.08
N TYR A 27 8.41 11.89 -12.77
CA TYR A 27 7.90 12.07 -14.13
C TYR A 27 6.45 11.58 -14.26
N SER A 28 5.62 12.33 -14.98
CA SER A 28 4.36 11.79 -15.54
C SER A 28 4.57 11.22 -16.92
N VAL A 29 3.68 10.29 -17.28
CA VAL A 29 3.46 9.84 -18.64
C VAL A 29 1.97 9.95 -18.92
N ASP A 30 1.58 10.84 -19.82
CA ASP A 30 0.21 10.89 -20.29
C ASP A 30 -0.12 9.62 -21.07
N VAL A 31 -1.32 9.08 -20.84
CA VAL A 31 -1.78 7.83 -21.45
C VAL A 31 -3.04 8.06 -22.29
N THR A 32 -3.09 7.43 -23.46
CA THR A 32 -4.25 7.48 -24.37
C THR A 32 -4.75 6.06 -24.67
N PRO A 33 -6.05 5.76 -24.51
CA PRO A 33 -7.07 6.64 -23.94
C PRO A 33 -6.82 6.93 -22.46
N ALA A 34 -7.22 8.11 -22.00
CA ALA A 34 -7.18 8.45 -20.59
C ALA A 34 -8.09 7.49 -19.80
N PRO A 35 -7.61 6.90 -18.68
CA PRO A 35 -8.43 6.02 -17.86
C PRO A 35 -9.61 6.80 -17.25
N ASN A 36 -10.84 6.36 -17.50
CA ASN A 36 -12.05 6.99 -16.93
C ASN A 36 -12.50 6.30 -15.62
N ARG A 37 -11.60 6.18 -14.63
CA ARG A 37 -11.90 5.54 -13.33
C ARG A 37 -11.02 6.13 -12.23
N ALA A 38 -11.55 6.14 -11.01
CA ALA A 38 -10.88 6.70 -9.82
C ALA A 38 -10.04 5.69 -9.02
N ASP A 39 -9.82 4.47 -9.54
CA ASP A 39 -8.98 3.46 -8.90
C ASP A 39 -7.51 3.56 -9.34
N TRP A 40 -6.63 2.81 -8.67
CA TRP A 40 -5.22 2.72 -9.01
C TRP A 40 -4.99 1.91 -10.30
N TRP A 41 -4.05 2.37 -11.14
CA TRP A 41 -3.64 1.70 -12.38
C TRP A 41 -2.14 1.53 -12.43
N ILE A 42 -1.72 0.35 -12.88
CA ILE A 42 -0.33 0.09 -13.23
C ILE A 42 -0.34 -0.42 -14.66
N ALA A 43 0.26 0.36 -15.55
CA ALA A 43 0.48 -0.06 -16.93
C ALA A 43 1.74 -0.95 -16.96
N VAL A 44 1.60 -2.15 -17.51
CA VAL A 44 2.71 -3.10 -17.65
C VAL A 44 2.89 -3.38 -19.13
N ASN A 45 4.10 -3.14 -19.63
CA ASN A 45 4.52 -3.54 -20.97
C ASN A 45 5.42 -4.78 -20.85
N ALA A 46 4.81 -5.93 -20.64
CA ALA A 46 5.48 -7.21 -20.44
C ALA A 46 5.12 -8.19 -21.55
N ALA A 47 6.08 -9.04 -21.93
CA ALA A 47 5.83 -10.16 -22.84
C ALA A 47 5.23 -11.39 -22.12
N TRP A 48 5.20 -11.38 -20.78
CA TRP A 48 4.61 -12.41 -19.94
C TRP A 48 3.26 -11.97 -19.37
N ASN A 49 2.54 -12.89 -18.75
CA ASN A 49 1.34 -12.56 -17.99
C ASN A 49 1.74 -11.95 -16.64
N PRO A 50 1.49 -10.65 -16.37
CA PRO A 50 1.87 -10.01 -15.11
C PRO A 50 0.98 -10.41 -13.93
N ARG A 51 -0.04 -11.25 -14.15
CA ARG A 51 -0.85 -11.87 -13.09
C ARG A 51 -0.92 -13.39 -13.31
N PRO A 52 0.19 -14.11 -13.10
CA PRO A 52 0.23 -15.56 -13.30
C PRO A 52 -0.70 -16.29 -12.30
N ARG A 53 -1.11 -15.64 -11.20
CA ARG A 53 -2.02 -16.16 -10.19
C ARG A 53 -3.17 -15.21 -9.90
N ALA A 54 -4.23 -15.76 -9.30
CA ALA A 54 -5.47 -15.03 -9.06
C ALA A 54 -5.35 -14.06 -7.88
N VAL A 55 -5.57 -12.78 -8.14
CA VAL A 55 -5.68 -11.75 -7.10
C VAL A 55 -7.15 -11.55 -6.74
N THR A 56 -7.53 -11.97 -5.53
CA THR A 56 -8.92 -11.89 -5.05
C THR A 56 -9.06 -10.75 -4.04
N VAL A 57 -9.85 -9.73 -4.37
CA VAL A 57 -10.23 -8.69 -3.40
C VAL A 57 -11.28 -9.27 -2.46
N LEU A 58 -11.10 -9.10 -1.15
CA LEU A 58 -12.05 -9.53 -0.12
C LEU A 58 -12.83 -8.32 0.42
N PRO A 59 -14.02 -8.51 1.02
CA PRO A 59 -14.80 -7.41 1.56
C PRO A 59 -14.06 -6.65 2.67
N ASN A 60 -14.10 -5.32 2.63
CA ASN A 60 -13.52 -4.46 3.67
C ASN A 60 -14.24 -4.59 5.04
N GLY A 61 -15.47 -5.10 5.03
CA GLY A 61 -16.22 -5.46 6.24
C GLY A 61 -15.87 -6.84 6.83
N ASN A 62 -14.81 -7.51 6.34
CA ASN A 62 -14.48 -8.86 6.79
C ASN A 62 -14.03 -8.88 8.27
N ALA A 63 -14.88 -9.46 9.13
CA ALA A 63 -14.68 -9.49 10.59
C ALA A 63 -13.38 -10.18 11.01
N THR A 64 -12.92 -11.21 10.28
CA THR A 64 -11.66 -11.90 10.57
C THR A 64 -10.48 -10.93 10.44
N TYR A 65 -10.39 -10.18 9.34
CA TYR A 65 -9.27 -9.26 9.14
C TYR A 65 -9.41 -7.98 9.95
N GLN A 66 -10.64 -7.56 10.28
CA GLN A 66 -10.84 -6.51 11.29
C GLN A 66 -10.31 -6.95 12.67
N GLY A 67 -10.50 -8.22 13.04
CA GLY A 67 -9.93 -8.82 14.24
C GLY A 67 -8.40 -8.79 14.23
N VAL A 68 -7.77 -9.21 13.12
CA VAL A 68 -6.31 -9.16 12.96
C VAL A 68 -5.76 -7.75 13.17
N VAL A 69 -6.35 -6.75 12.51
CA VAL A 69 -5.88 -5.35 12.63
C VAL A 69 -6.10 -4.83 14.05
N ARG A 70 -7.23 -5.17 14.69
CA ARG A 70 -7.48 -4.81 16.10
C ARG A 70 -6.42 -5.38 17.02
N ASP A 71 -6.15 -6.68 16.95
CA ASP A 71 -5.16 -7.33 17.80
C ASP A 71 -3.75 -6.77 17.56
N PHE A 72 -3.42 -6.48 16.29
CA PHE A 72 -2.16 -5.84 15.92
C PHE A 72 -2.03 -4.44 16.55
N LEU A 73 -3.03 -3.58 16.39
CA LEU A 73 -3.03 -2.22 16.94
C LEU A 73 -3.01 -2.23 18.48
N THR A 74 -3.74 -3.15 19.12
CA THR A 74 -3.71 -3.31 20.58
C THR A 74 -2.32 -3.74 21.07
N ARG A 75 -1.61 -4.62 20.36
CA ARG A 75 -0.21 -4.95 20.68
C ARG A 75 0.74 -3.76 20.49
N LYS A 76 0.44 -2.84 19.57
CA LYS A 76 1.17 -1.56 19.41
C LYS A 76 0.79 -0.51 20.48
N GLY A 77 -0.10 -0.84 21.42
CA GLY A 77 -0.48 0.02 22.54
C GLY A 77 -1.76 0.83 22.31
N LEU A 78 -2.40 0.69 21.15
CA LEU A 78 -3.61 1.44 20.84
C LEU A 78 -4.83 0.85 21.57
N LYS A 79 -5.45 1.65 22.44
CA LYS A 79 -6.62 1.24 23.22
C LYS A 79 -7.90 1.41 22.39
N ASN A 80 -8.75 0.39 22.36
CA ASN A 80 -10.06 0.39 21.70
C ASN A 80 -10.02 0.94 20.25
N PRO A 81 -9.18 0.37 19.36
CA PRO A 81 -8.99 0.92 18.02
C PRO A 81 -10.28 0.83 17.19
N LYS A 82 -10.61 1.92 16.50
CA LYS A 82 -11.66 1.95 15.47
C LYS A 82 -11.10 1.38 14.18
N ILE A 83 -11.62 0.22 13.76
CA ILE A 83 -11.06 -0.50 12.62
C ILE A 83 -11.79 -0.13 11.34
N LYS A 84 -11.02 0.36 10.36
CA LYS A 84 -11.49 0.61 9.00
C LYS A 84 -10.49 -0.01 8.03
N LEU A 85 -10.90 -1.10 7.38
CA LEU A 85 -10.10 -1.71 6.32
C LEU A 85 -10.36 -0.94 5.02
N ASP A 86 -9.29 -0.58 4.32
CA ASP A 86 -9.39 0.08 3.02
C ASP A 86 -9.29 -0.92 1.88
N ARG A 87 -8.49 -1.98 2.06
CA ARG A 87 -8.37 -3.05 1.07
C ARG A 87 -7.87 -4.33 1.72
N VAL A 88 -8.48 -5.44 1.33
CA VAL A 88 -7.99 -6.77 1.67
C VAL A 88 -7.84 -7.59 0.39
N VAL A 89 -6.67 -8.17 0.18
CA VAL A 89 -6.37 -9.00 -0.99
C VAL A 89 -5.87 -10.36 -0.54
N ARG A 90 -6.35 -11.41 -1.21
CA ARG A 90 -5.86 -12.77 -1.10
C ARG A 90 -5.22 -13.22 -2.41
N THR A 91 -3.98 -13.69 -2.35
CA THR A 91 -3.23 -14.19 -3.51
C THR A 91 -1.99 -14.96 -3.05
N ASP A 92 -1.61 -15.98 -3.81
CA ASP A 92 -0.29 -16.64 -3.69
C ASP A 92 0.77 -15.73 -4.35
N ILE A 93 1.68 -15.17 -3.55
CA ILE A 93 2.69 -14.20 -3.94
C ILE A 93 3.92 -14.92 -4.50
N ASP A 94 4.45 -15.91 -3.77
CA ASP A 94 5.75 -16.53 -4.07
C ASP A 94 5.68 -17.87 -4.82
N GLY A 95 4.48 -18.29 -5.23
CA GLY A 95 4.23 -19.45 -6.07
C GLY A 95 4.19 -20.78 -5.31
N ASP A 96 4.05 -20.75 -3.98
CA ASP A 96 4.07 -21.95 -3.12
C ASP A 96 2.69 -22.62 -2.97
N ARG A 97 1.67 -22.12 -3.69
CA ARG A 97 0.26 -22.53 -3.64
C ARG A 97 -0.44 -22.25 -2.31
N GLN A 98 0.16 -21.43 -1.44
CA GLN A 98 -0.49 -20.90 -0.26
C GLN A 98 -0.81 -19.43 -0.52
N ASP A 99 -2.04 -19.04 -0.22
CA ASP A 99 -2.43 -17.65 -0.37
C ASP A 99 -1.91 -16.81 0.81
N GLU A 100 -1.27 -15.69 0.51
CA GLU A 100 -1.06 -14.60 1.45
C GLU A 100 -2.29 -13.70 1.53
N ILE A 101 -2.44 -13.04 2.68
CA ILE A 101 -3.41 -11.96 2.86
C ILE A 101 -2.70 -10.63 3.04
N ILE A 102 -2.98 -9.69 2.15
CA ILE A 102 -2.49 -8.31 2.24
C ILE A 102 -3.62 -7.44 2.78
N ILE A 103 -3.35 -6.67 3.82
CA ILE A 103 -4.35 -5.88 4.55
C ILE A 103 -3.87 -4.43 4.62
N ALA A 104 -4.60 -3.52 3.97
CA ALA A 104 -4.45 -2.08 4.14
C ALA A 104 -5.57 -1.56 5.04
N ALA A 105 -5.21 -0.74 6.04
CA ALA A 105 -6.17 -0.11 6.93
C ALA A 105 -5.67 1.27 7.36
N THR A 106 -6.61 2.21 7.47
CA THR A 106 -6.32 3.58 7.89
C THR A 106 -7.41 4.10 8.79
N ASN A 107 -7.01 4.94 9.73
CA ASN A 107 -7.92 5.79 10.48
C ASN A 107 -7.20 7.10 10.73
N PHE A 108 -7.61 8.16 10.04
CA PHE A 108 -7.12 9.51 10.30
C PHE A 108 -8.30 10.40 10.65
N LYS A 109 -8.20 11.12 11.76
CA LYS A 109 -9.20 12.16 12.08
C LYS A 109 -9.02 13.35 11.15
N GLY A 110 -10.09 13.76 10.48
CA GLY A 110 -10.11 15.01 9.71
C GLY A 110 -9.55 14.94 8.28
N SER A 111 -9.17 13.77 7.78
CA SER A 111 -8.84 13.57 6.36
C SER A 111 -9.65 12.45 5.73
N THR A 112 -10.05 12.65 4.47
CA THR A 112 -10.59 11.62 3.60
C THR A 112 -9.80 11.66 2.30
N GLY A 113 -8.89 10.71 2.10
CA GLY A 113 -8.07 10.67 0.88
C GLY A 113 -6.80 9.85 1.04
N LEU A 114 -5.94 9.96 0.04
CA LEU A 114 -4.62 9.32 0.03
C LEU A 114 -3.60 10.06 0.87
N PHE A 115 -3.76 11.38 1.02
CA PHE A 115 -2.87 12.19 1.85
C PHE A 115 -3.43 12.30 3.27
N PRO A 116 -2.64 11.94 4.30
CA PRO A 116 -3.03 12.08 5.69
C PRO A 116 -3.09 13.56 6.11
N PRO A 117 -3.76 13.90 7.23
CA PRO A 117 -3.79 15.27 7.75
C PRO A 117 -2.40 15.68 8.25
N ALA A 118 -2.13 16.98 8.30
CA ALA A 118 -0.98 17.50 9.05
C ALA A 118 -1.19 17.27 10.56
N GLY A 119 -0.15 16.78 11.24
CA GLY A 119 -0.15 16.50 12.67
C GLY A 119 -1.05 15.33 13.08
N GLY A 120 -0.47 14.20 13.44
CA GLY A 120 -1.23 13.04 13.86
C GLY A 120 -1.98 13.24 15.17
N GLN A 121 -3.14 12.60 15.28
CA GLN A 121 -3.98 12.58 16.46
C GLN A 121 -3.88 11.25 17.19
N ALA A 122 -4.08 11.24 18.50
CA ALA A 122 -4.22 10.00 19.24
C ALA A 122 -5.36 9.15 18.63
N GLY A 123 -5.05 7.90 18.26
CA GLY A 123 -5.99 7.04 17.52
C GLY A 123 -5.68 6.90 16.04
N ASP A 124 -4.84 7.78 15.48
CA ASP A 124 -4.53 7.75 14.07
C ASP A 124 -3.59 6.59 13.73
N TYR A 125 -3.82 5.96 12.59
CA TYR A 125 -2.93 4.95 12.05
C TYR A 125 -3.06 4.84 10.54
N GLY A 126 -1.96 4.46 9.90
CA GLY A 126 -1.91 3.92 8.56
C GLY A 126 -1.10 2.63 8.58
N LEU A 127 -1.58 1.58 7.93
CA LEU A 127 -0.85 0.32 7.86
C LEU A 127 -1.10 -0.48 6.59
N LEU A 128 -0.06 -1.19 6.18
CA LEU A 128 -0.07 -2.25 5.19
C LEU A 128 0.64 -3.48 5.76
N LEU A 129 -0.11 -4.56 5.93
CA LEU A 129 0.36 -5.81 6.53
C LEU A 129 0.26 -6.95 5.52
N VAL A 130 1.16 -7.92 5.63
CA VAL A 130 1.07 -9.20 4.93
C VAL A 130 0.98 -10.32 5.94
N ARG A 131 -0.05 -11.16 5.83
CA ARG A 131 -0.14 -12.43 6.57
C ARG A 131 0.37 -13.55 5.67
N LYS A 132 1.46 -14.18 6.08
CA LYS A 132 2.11 -15.28 5.36
C LYS A 132 2.52 -16.39 6.31
N ILE A 133 2.52 -17.64 5.86
CA ILE A 133 3.14 -18.75 6.58
C ILE A 133 4.63 -18.75 6.26
N VAL A 134 5.47 -18.56 7.27
CA VAL A 134 6.93 -18.58 7.17
C VAL A 134 7.45 -19.67 8.09
N ALA A 135 8.16 -20.65 7.51
CA ALA A 135 8.67 -21.82 8.22
C ALA A 135 7.57 -22.53 9.07
N GLY A 136 6.39 -22.72 8.47
CA GLY A 136 5.25 -23.41 9.10
C GLY A 136 4.49 -22.59 10.15
N LYS A 137 4.85 -21.31 10.37
CA LYS A 137 4.16 -20.43 11.31
C LYS A 137 3.51 -19.26 10.59
N LEU A 138 2.25 -18.98 10.91
CA LEU A 138 1.57 -17.79 10.43
C LEU A 138 2.18 -16.54 11.05
N GLN A 139 2.70 -15.65 10.23
CA GLN A 139 3.28 -14.37 10.63
C GLN A 139 2.44 -13.21 10.10
N THR A 140 2.51 -12.07 10.79
CA THR A 140 2.01 -10.78 10.31
C THR A 140 3.24 -9.90 10.10
N ILE A 141 3.54 -9.64 8.83
CA ILE A 141 4.70 -8.88 8.38
C ILE A 141 4.25 -7.45 8.11
N GLU A 142 5.02 -6.49 8.63
CA GLU A 142 4.78 -5.06 8.45
C GLU A 142 5.47 -4.61 7.16
N LEU A 143 4.72 -4.08 6.19
CA LEU A 143 5.30 -3.41 5.02
C LEU A 143 5.40 -1.90 5.22
N GLY A 144 4.41 -1.33 5.89
CA GLY A 144 4.41 0.06 6.37
C GLY A 144 3.41 0.16 7.52
N VAL A 145 3.82 0.75 8.63
CA VAL A 145 2.99 0.86 9.84
C VAL A 145 3.34 2.15 10.56
N GLU A 146 2.33 2.96 10.79
CA GLU A 146 2.41 4.15 11.63
C GLU A 146 1.22 4.18 12.58
N VAL A 147 1.46 4.45 13.87
CA VAL A 147 0.43 4.41 14.92
C VAL A 147 0.65 5.51 15.94
N PHE A 148 -0.31 6.43 16.02
CA PHE A 148 -0.28 7.57 16.93
C PHE A 148 -0.97 7.23 18.25
N LEU A 149 -0.18 7.13 19.32
CA LEU A 149 -0.67 6.92 20.68
C LEU A 149 -1.06 8.24 21.37
N SER A 150 -0.49 9.35 20.93
CA SER A 150 -0.76 10.71 21.40
C SER A 150 -0.89 11.67 20.22
N ALA A 151 -1.61 12.79 20.42
CA ALA A 151 -1.67 13.84 19.41
C ALA A 151 -0.38 14.66 19.41
N THR A 152 0.00 15.18 18.24
CA THR A 152 1.05 16.19 18.09
C THR A 152 0.63 17.46 18.84
N THR A 153 1.49 17.98 19.71
CA THR A 153 1.21 19.20 20.47
C THR A 153 1.67 20.46 19.73
N ILE A 154 1.12 21.62 20.12
CA ILE A 154 1.56 22.92 19.56
C ILE A 154 3.04 23.18 19.86
N GLU A 155 3.51 22.85 21.06
CA GLU A 155 4.92 23.00 21.44
C GLU A 155 5.86 22.17 20.54
N GLN A 156 5.44 20.96 20.17
CA GLN A 156 6.20 20.12 19.24
C GLN A 156 6.29 20.77 17.87
N VAL A 157 5.16 21.28 17.35
CA VAL A 157 5.11 22.00 16.07
C VAL A 157 6.00 23.26 16.10
N GLU A 158 5.94 24.04 17.18
CA GLU A 158 6.77 25.26 17.36
C GLU A 158 8.28 24.95 17.41
N LYS A 159 8.65 23.75 17.87
CA LYS A 159 10.03 23.24 17.83
C LYS A 159 10.43 22.63 16.48
N GLY A 160 9.53 22.62 15.51
CA GLY A 160 9.75 22.03 14.19
C GLY A 160 9.60 20.50 14.15
N GLU A 161 9.02 19.88 15.19
CA GLU A 161 8.71 18.44 15.15
C GLU A 161 7.53 18.19 14.20
N GLN A 162 7.82 17.57 13.06
CA GLN A 162 6.80 17.18 12.09
C GLN A 162 6.34 15.75 12.34
N ASN A 163 5.45 15.59 13.31
CA ASN A 163 4.83 14.29 13.59
C ASN A 163 3.58 14.11 12.72
N ASN A 164 3.82 14.02 11.41
CA ASN A 164 2.79 13.84 10.38
C ASN A 164 2.53 12.35 10.15
N PRO A 165 1.27 11.92 9.99
CA PRO A 165 0.99 10.50 9.76
C PRO A 165 1.46 10.05 8.40
N ASP A 166 1.83 8.78 8.30
CA ASP A 166 2.00 8.07 7.04
C ASP A 166 0.74 7.29 6.68
N ASN A 167 0.28 7.46 5.44
CA ASN A 167 -0.69 6.57 4.83
C ASN A 167 0.03 5.46 4.05
N TYR A 168 -0.51 4.23 4.10
CA TYR A 168 -0.03 3.10 3.29
C TYR A 168 -1.21 2.42 2.60
N ALA A 169 -1.25 2.51 1.27
CA ALA A 169 -2.31 1.92 0.45
C ALA A 169 -1.80 0.78 -0.43
N LEU A 170 -2.60 -0.29 -0.54
CA LEU A 170 -2.34 -1.36 -1.51
C LEU A 170 -2.81 -0.95 -2.92
N VAL A 171 -1.85 -0.75 -3.81
CA VAL A 171 -2.08 -0.36 -5.22
C VAL A 171 -2.44 -1.61 -6.03
N ASN A 172 -1.52 -2.58 -6.10
CA ASN A 172 -1.68 -3.81 -6.88
C ASN A 172 -0.76 -4.94 -6.41
N VAL A 173 -0.93 -6.12 -6.98
CA VAL A 173 0.00 -7.26 -6.86
C VAL A 173 0.22 -7.83 -8.26
N LEU A 174 1.46 -7.84 -8.73
CA LEU A 174 1.82 -8.15 -10.12
C LEU A 174 3.20 -8.82 -10.19
N ASP A 175 3.39 -9.72 -11.14
CA ASP A 175 4.71 -10.22 -11.56
C ASP A 175 5.36 -9.18 -12.49
N LEU A 176 6.21 -8.33 -11.92
CA LEU A 176 6.83 -7.20 -12.60
C LEU A 176 8.17 -7.54 -13.24
N ASN A 177 8.80 -8.65 -12.85
CA ASN A 177 10.12 -9.06 -13.35
C ASN A 177 10.09 -10.32 -14.23
N GLY A 178 8.94 -11.00 -14.33
CA GLY A 178 8.72 -12.18 -15.17
C GLY A 178 9.25 -13.49 -14.57
N ASP A 179 9.63 -13.52 -13.29
CA ASP A 179 10.16 -14.72 -12.63
C ASP A 179 9.07 -15.68 -12.14
N GLY A 180 7.81 -15.29 -12.33
CA GLY A 180 6.65 -16.06 -11.92
C GLY A 180 6.28 -15.87 -10.45
N LYS A 181 7.01 -15.10 -9.64
CA LYS A 181 6.56 -14.56 -8.34
C LYS A 181 5.89 -13.21 -8.57
N MET A 182 5.11 -12.74 -7.61
CA MET A 182 4.45 -11.44 -7.71
C MET A 182 4.98 -10.48 -6.65
N GLU A 183 5.17 -9.23 -7.03
CA GLU A 183 5.54 -8.14 -6.15
C GLU A 183 4.29 -7.40 -5.67
N ILE A 184 4.37 -6.86 -4.45
CA ILE A 184 3.36 -5.96 -3.91
C ILE A 184 3.71 -4.54 -4.32
N ILE A 185 2.77 -3.84 -4.94
CA ILE A 185 2.88 -2.42 -5.25
C ILE A 185 2.08 -1.67 -4.19
N MET A 186 2.76 -0.79 -3.46
CA MET A 186 2.14 0.03 -2.43
C MET A 186 2.37 1.51 -2.69
N PHE A 187 1.43 2.32 -2.26
CA PHE A 187 1.53 3.77 -2.24
C PHE A 187 1.71 4.22 -0.80
N ASN A 188 2.62 5.13 -0.57
CA ASN A 188 2.75 5.87 0.66
C ASN A 188 2.56 7.36 0.39
N ALA A 189 1.94 8.04 1.34
CA ALA A 189 1.90 9.49 1.38
C ALA A 189 2.07 9.97 2.82
N ILE A 190 2.86 11.02 2.94
CA ILE A 190 3.04 11.81 4.14
C ILE A 190 2.88 13.28 3.74
N TYR A 191 2.85 14.18 4.70
CA TYR A 191 2.76 15.62 4.45
C TYR A 191 3.74 16.06 3.35
N GLU A 192 3.19 16.58 2.25
CA GLU A 192 3.88 17.06 1.02
C GLU A 192 4.62 16.01 0.16
N ASP A 193 4.87 14.80 0.68
CA ASP A 193 5.59 13.73 -0.01
C ASP A 193 4.71 12.52 -0.34
N TYR A 194 5.09 11.77 -1.36
CA TYR A 194 4.48 10.49 -1.68
C TYR A 194 5.44 9.58 -2.45
N GLY A 195 5.22 8.28 -2.34
CA GLY A 195 5.97 7.28 -3.11
C GLY A 195 5.12 6.08 -3.52
N VAL A 196 5.49 5.49 -4.65
CA VAL A 196 5.02 4.19 -5.11
C VAL A 196 6.20 3.22 -5.02
N PHE A 197 6.02 2.16 -4.24
CA PHE A 197 7.05 1.20 -3.88
C PHE A 197 6.69 -0.17 -4.43
N VAL A 198 7.71 -0.90 -4.90
CA VAL A 198 7.61 -2.31 -5.29
C VAL A 198 8.34 -3.15 -4.26
N MET A 199 7.59 -4.06 -3.61
CA MET A 199 8.07 -4.94 -2.55
C MET A 199 8.09 -6.40 -3.04
N GLU A 200 9.25 -7.02 -3.01
CA GLU A 200 9.48 -8.41 -3.44
C GLU A 200 9.79 -9.30 -2.23
N TRP A 201 9.21 -10.50 -2.19
CA TRP A 201 9.56 -11.50 -1.17
C TRP A 201 10.81 -12.29 -1.55
N ASP A 202 11.89 -12.14 -0.78
CA ASP A 202 13.17 -12.84 -1.04
C ASP A 202 13.25 -14.26 -0.46
N GLY A 203 12.15 -14.78 0.09
CA GLY A 203 12.10 -16.04 0.84
C GLY A 203 12.19 -15.89 2.36
N LYS A 204 12.58 -14.71 2.85
CA LYS A 204 12.74 -14.41 4.28
C LYS A 204 12.05 -13.12 4.71
N LYS A 205 12.14 -12.07 3.89
CA LYS A 205 11.54 -10.75 4.14
C LYS A 205 11.19 -10.06 2.83
N PHE A 206 10.29 -9.08 2.91
CA PHE A 206 10.04 -8.20 1.76
C PHE A 206 11.20 -7.21 1.58
N GLN A 207 11.72 -7.08 0.37
CA GLN A 207 12.72 -6.09 -0.05
C GLN A 207 12.07 -5.06 -0.97
N GLN A 208 12.38 -3.79 -0.76
CA GLN A 208 12.09 -2.75 -1.74
C GLN A 208 13.00 -2.95 -2.95
N ARG A 209 12.41 -2.99 -4.15
CA ARG A 209 13.12 -3.15 -5.43
C ARG A 209 13.07 -1.91 -6.29
N LEU A 210 11.96 -1.18 -6.23
CA LEU A 210 11.74 0.03 -7.00
C LEU A 210 10.98 1.03 -6.13
N VAL A 211 11.28 2.30 -6.31
CA VAL A 211 10.54 3.43 -5.76
C VAL A 211 10.49 4.56 -6.78
N THR A 212 9.38 5.27 -6.82
CA THR A 212 9.25 6.55 -7.52
C THR A 212 8.21 7.42 -6.81
N GLY A 213 8.39 8.73 -6.84
CA GLY A 213 7.50 9.69 -6.21
C GLY A 213 8.25 10.94 -5.77
N CYS A 214 7.51 11.89 -5.22
CA CYS A 214 8.11 13.11 -4.71
C CYS A 214 8.50 12.92 -3.24
N GLY A 215 9.79 13.08 -2.92
CA GLY A 215 10.32 12.86 -1.58
C GLY A 215 10.60 11.39 -1.22
N ALA A 216 10.49 10.47 -2.19
CA ALA A 216 10.59 9.01 -2.00
C ALA A 216 11.98 8.41 -2.30
#